data_AF-A0A352XUA5-F1
#
_entry.id   AF-A0A352XUA5-F1
#
_cell.length_a   1.000
_cell.length_b   1.000
_cell.length_c   1.000
_cell.angle_alpha   90.00
_cell.angle_beta   90.00
_cell.angle_gamma   90.00
#
_symmetry.space_group_name_H-M   'P 1'
#
loop_
_entity.id
_entity.type
_entity.pdbx_description
1 polymer ?
#
loop_
_entity_poly.entity_id
_entity_poly.type
_entity_poly.pdbx_seq_one_letter_code
_entity_poly.pdbx_strand_id
1 'polypeptide(L)'
;MSHQSESPLSSSVFVLEPKTALIDEPVNIQLCGLIPDQKIRIRATTYDDRGQMWASWALFRADHTGSVDMRSQLPEDGTYGALDAMGLFWSMYPTIERQEV
;
A
#
# COMPACT_ATOMS: atom_id res chain seq x y z
N MET A 1 -13.28 -9.09 37.86
CA MET A 1 -13.74 -9.33 36.49
C MET A 1 -13.14 -8.24 35.63
N SER A 2 -12.00 -8.52 35.02
CA SER A 2 -11.26 -7.57 34.20
C SER A 2 -11.93 -7.51 32.83
N HIS A 3 -12.50 -6.36 32.48
CA HIS A 3 -12.95 -6.09 31.12
C HIS A 3 -11.71 -5.89 30.26
N GLN A 4 -11.26 -6.95 29.59
CA GLN A 4 -10.34 -6.83 28.46
C GLN A 4 -11.18 -6.25 27.31
N SER A 5 -11.07 -4.95 27.08
CA SER A 5 -11.66 -4.31 25.91
C SER A 5 -10.94 -4.85 24.67
N GLU A 6 -11.51 -5.85 24.01
CA GLU A 6 -11.09 -6.21 22.67
C GLU A 6 -11.42 -5.03 21.76
N SER A 7 -10.40 -4.31 21.30
CA SER A 7 -10.55 -3.35 20.20
C SER A 7 -11.11 -4.11 19.00
N PRO A 8 -12.17 -3.62 18.33
CA PRO A 8 -12.67 -4.29 17.12
C PRO A 8 -11.53 -4.36 16.11
N LEU A 9 -11.24 -5.57 15.60
CA LEU A 9 -10.32 -5.76 14.49
C LEU A 9 -10.84 -4.96 13.30
N SER A 10 -10.27 -3.78 13.09
CA SER A 10 -10.61 -2.92 11.96
C SER A 10 -10.20 -3.67 10.70
N SER A 11 -11.17 -4.22 9.96
CA SER A 11 -10.90 -4.98 8.74
C SER A 11 -10.48 -4.01 7.65
N SER A 12 -9.17 -3.84 7.45
CA SER A 12 -8.67 -2.95 6.40
C SER A 12 -8.93 -3.54 5.02
N VAL A 13 -9.33 -2.70 4.05
CA VAL A 13 -9.71 -3.13 2.71
C VAL A 13 -9.06 -2.25 1.64
N PHE A 14 -8.51 -2.89 0.60
CA PHE A 14 -8.04 -2.20 -0.59
C PHE A 14 -9.20 -1.95 -1.57
N VAL A 15 -9.30 -0.72 -2.06
CA VAL A 15 -10.19 -0.32 -3.15
C VAL A 15 -9.32 0.12 -4.32
N LEU A 16 -9.51 -0.54 -5.47
CA LEU A 16 -8.71 -0.35 -6.69
C LEU A 16 -9.63 0.08 -7.84
N GLU A 17 -9.30 1.20 -8.48
CA GLU A 17 -10.08 1.71 -9.61
C GLU A 17 -9.17 2.18 -10.76
N PRO A 18 -9.24 1.54 -11.95
CA PRO A 18 -10.02 0.33 -12.24
C PRO A 18 -9.41 -0.93 -11.60
N LYS A 19 -10.19 -2.01 -11.50
CA LYS A 19 -9.71 -3.31 -10.99
C LYS A 19 -8.73 -4.02 -11.93
N THR A 20 -8.75 -3.65 -13.20
CA THR A 20 -7.89 -4.18 -14.25
C THR A 20 -7.54 -3.02 -15.16
N ALA A 21 -6.26 -2.88 -15.46
CA ALA A 21 -5.70 -1.79 -16.23
C ALA A 21 -4.52 -2.32 -17.05
N LEU A 22 -4.21 -1.65 -18.15
CA LEU A 22 -2.92 -1.80 -18.82
C LEU A 22 -1.82 -1.09 -18.02
N ILE A 23 -0.56 -1.41 -18.31
CA ILE A 23 0.59 -0.88 -17.54
C ILE A 23 0.74 0.65 -17.64
N ASP A 24 0.24 1.23 -18.73
CA ASP A 24 0.23 2.65 -19.02
C ASP A 24 -1.07 3.35 -18.58
N GLU A 25 -2.04 2.61 -18.03
CA GLU A 25 -3.27 3.15 -17.50
C GLU A 25 -3.14 3.39 -15.99
N PRO A 26 -3.58 4.56 -15.48
CA PRO A 26 -3.50 4.86 -14.07
C PRO A 26 -4.47 3.99 -13.25
N VAL A 27 -3.98 3.46 -12.13
CA VAL A 27 -4.77 2.75 -11.12
C VAL A 27 -4.76 3.56 -9.83
N ASN A 28 -5.95 3.93 -9.35
CA ASN A 28 -6.09 4.54 -8.03
C ASN A 28 -6.15 3.45 -6.98
N ILE A 29 -5.34 3.60 -5.93
CA ILE A 29 -5.27 2.67 -4.80
C ILE A 29 -5.64 3.40 -3.52
N GLN A 30 -6.69 2.92 -2.86
CA GLN A 30 -7.10 3.38 -1.55
C GLN A 30 -7.11 2.20 -0.56
N LEU A 31 -6.67 2.46 0.68
CA LEU A 31 -6.79 1.54 1.81
C LEU A 31 -7.70 2.17 2.86
N CYS A 32 -8.81 1.51 3.17
CA CYS A 32 -9.80 1.98 4.13
C CYS A 32 -9.84 1.09 5.37
N GLY A 33 -10.50 1.56 6.44
CA GLY A 33 -10.70 0.76 7.65
C GLY A 33 -9.46 0.68 8.54
N LEU A 34 -8.60 1.69 8.50
CA LEU A 34 -7.48 1.87 9.42
C LEU A 34 -7.92 2.65 10.66
N ILE A 35 -7.10 2.62 11.71
CA ILE A 35 -7.24 3.56 12.83
C ILE A 35 -6.77 4.94 12.32
N PRO A 36 -7.48 6.05 12.65
CA PRO A 36 -6.99 7.39 12.33
C PRO A 36 -5.55 7.62 12.78
N ASP A 37 -4.76 8.33 11.98
CA ASP A 37 -3.33 8.61 12.20
C ASP A 37 -2.39 7.38 12.25
N GLN A 38 -2.92 6.18 11.98
CA GLN A 38 -2.13 4.96 11.94
C GLN A 38 -1.10 5.02 10.81
N LYS A 39 0.18 4.86 11.17
CA LYS A 39 1.24 4.64 10.18
C LYS A 39 1.18 3.21 9.66
N ILE A 40 1.23 3.06 8.34
CA ILE A 40 1.20 1.76 7.66
C ILE A 40 2.24 1.71 6.55
N ARG A 41 2.68 0.50 6.21
CA ARG A 41 3.50 0.21 5.03
C ARG A 41 2.65 -0.51 4.00
N ILE A 42 2.59 0.01 2.79
CA ILE A 42 1.99 -0.68 1.65
C ILE A 42 3.13 -1.21 0.78
N ARG A 43 3.01 -2.48 0.37
CA ARG A 43 4.00 -3.18 -0.46
C ARG A 43 3.31 -3.71 -1.70
N ALA A 44 3.92 -3.49 -2.86
CA ALA A 44 3.54 -4.16 -4.11
C ALA A 44 4.67 -5.11 -4.53
N THR A 45 4.30 -6.29 -5.02
CA THR A 45 5.23 -7.31 -5.49
C THR A 45 4.70 -7.97 -6.74
N THR A 46 5.57 -8.29 -7.69
CA THR A 46 5.23 -9.07 -8.88
C THR A 46 6.43 -9.91 -9.33
N TYR A 47 6.19 -10.83 -10.25
CA TYR A 47 7.24 -11.56 -10.96
C TYR A 47 7.21 -11.16 -12.43
N ASP A 48 8.39 -11.05 -13.04
CA ASP A 48 8.50 -10.91 -14.50
C ASP A 48 8.48 -12.28 -15.21
N ASP A 49 8.59 -12.25 -16.54
CA ASP A 49 8.60 -13.43 -17.41
C ASP A 49 9.81 -14.36 -17.19
N ARG A 50 10.85 -13.87 -16.52
CA ARG A 50 12.05 -14.64 -16.13
C ARG A 50 11.98 -15.18 -14.71
N GLY A 51 10.88 -14.93 -14.00
CA GLY A 51 10.71 -15.32 -12.60
C GLY A 51 11.51 -14.46 -11.62
N GLN A 52 12.02 -13.30 -12.05
CA GLN A 52 12.66 -12.35 -11.14
C GLN A 52 11.58 -11.59 -10.36
N MET A 53 11.71 -11.54 -9.03
CA MET A 53 10.81 -10.79 -8.16
C MET A 53 11.11 -9.29 -8.24
N TRP A 54 10.06 -8.50 -8.41
CA TRP A 54 10.09 -7.05 -8.32
C TRP A 54 9.25 -6.60 -7.14
N ALA A 55 9.74 -5.60 -6.41
CA ALA A 55 9.04 -5.07 -5.25
C ALA A 55 9.17 -3.55 -5.14
N SER A 56 8.17 -2.94 -4.52
CA SER A 56 8.17 -1.54 -4.10
C SER A 56 7.46 -1.40 -2.76
N TRP A 57 7.65 -0.26 -2.08
CA TRP A 57 6.94 0.03 -0.85
C TRP A 57 6.87 1.53 -0.58
N ALA A 58 5.85 1.93 0.19
CA ALA A 58 5.71 3.28 0.71
C ALA A 58 5.09 3.26 2.11
N LEU A 59 5.53 4.18 2.96
CA LEU A 59 4.93 4.47 4.24
C LEU A 59 3.88 5.58 4.09
N PHE A 60 2.71 5.34 4.64
CA PHE A 60 1.63 6.31 4.68
C PHE A 60 1.07 6.43 6.10
N ARG A 61 0.32 7.50 6.30
CA ARG A 61 -0.46 7.70 7.51
C ARG A 61 -1.92 7.81 7.14
N ALA A 62 -2.74 6.99 7.79
CA ALA A 62 -4.19 7.08 7.66
C ALA A 62 -4.67 8.48 8.06
N ASP A 63 -5.58 9.03 7.27
CA ASP A 63 -6.24 10.28 7.60
C ASP A 63 -7.21 10.13 8.79
N HIS A 64 -7.87 11.23 9.15
CA HIS A 64 -8.85 11.27 10.22
C HIS A 64 -10.06 10.32 10.03
N THR A 65 -10.29 9.83 8.81
CA THR A 65 -11.35 8.84 8.49
C THR A 65 -10.84 7.40 8.56
N GLY A 66 -9.55 7.19 8.80
CA GLY A 66 -8.94 5.87 8.74
C GLY A 66 -8.65 5.41 7.32
N SER A 67 -8.33 6.34 6.42
CA SER A 67 -8.08 6.04 5.00
C SER A 67 -6.71 6.53 4.51
N VAL A 68 -6.11 5.77 3.59
CA VAL A 68 -4.95 6.19 2.79
C VAL A 68 -5.36 6.17 1.33
N ASP A 69 -5.23 7.30 0.63
CA ASP A 69 -5.41 7.41 -0.82
C ASP A 69 -4.09 7.84 -1.48
N MET A 70 -3.49 6.94 -2.26
CA MET A 70 -2.18 7.19 -2.88
C MET A 70 -2.20 8.26 -3.98
N ARG A 71 -3.38 8.61 -4.50
CA ARG A 71 -3.52 9.70 -5.47
C ARG A 71 -3.38 11.07 -4.82
N SER A 72 -3.73 11.18 -3.53
CA SER A 72 -3.86 12.46 -2.83
C SER A 72 -2.94 12.59 -1.60
N GLN A 73 -2.22 11.53 -1.23
CA GLN A 73 -1.28 11.54 -0.11
C GLN A 73 0.16 11.31 -0.59
N LEU A 74 1.08 12.13 -0.08
CA LEU A 74 2.53 11.92 -0.27
C LEU A 74 3.00 10.81 0.67
N PRO A 75 3.82 9.85 0.20
CA PRO A 75 4.51 8.93 1.10
C PRO A 75 5.35 9.66 2.16
N GLU A 76 5.33 9.19 3.41
CA GLU A 76 6.27 9.65 4.44
C GLU A 76 7.70 9.14 4.18
N ASP A 77 7.82 7.96 3.54
CA ASP A 77 9.08 7.31 3.13
C ASP A 77 8.74 6.22 2.10
N GLY A 78 9.72 5.75 1.34
CA GLY A 78 9.46 4.71 0.35
C GLY A 78 10.46 4.60 -0.76
N THR A 79 10.11 3.74 -1.70
CA THR A 79 10.77 3.61 -3.01
C THR A 79 10.45 4.76 -3.95
N TYR A 80 9.46 5.58 -3.61
CA TYR A 80 9.13 6.83 -4.25
C TYR A 80 8.74 7.88 -3.21
N GLY A 81 8.90 9.16 -3.57
CA GLY A 81 8.57 10.31 -2.71
C GLY A 81 7.81 11.40 -3.46
N ALA A 82 7.05 11.02 -4.49
CA ALA A 82 6.23 11.92 -5.30
C ALA A 82 4.74 11.61 -5.10
N LEU A 83 3.88 12.61 -5.29
CA LEU A 83 2.43 12.46 -5.24
C LEU A 83 1.93 11.84 -6.55
N ASP A 84 1.90 10.52 -6.61
CA ASP A 84 1.56 9.77 -7.81
C ASP A 84 0.89 8.43 -7.46
N ALA A 85 -0.32 8.22 -7.99
CA ALA A 85 -1.08 6.98 -7.79
C ALA A 85 -0.35 5.75 -8.33
N MET A 86 0.49 5.92 -9.35
CA MET A 86 1.28 4.86 -9.97
C MET A 86 2.65 4.67 -9.30
N GLY A 87 2.94 5.41 -8.22
CA GLY A 87 4.20 5.37 -7.47
C GLY A 87 4.73 3.96 -7.20
N LEU A 88 3.87 3.10 -6.65
CA LEU A 88 4.23 1.72 -6.34
C LEU A 88 4.57 0.88 -7.58
N PHE A 89 4.05 1.18 -8.77
CA PHE A 89 4.31 0.39 -9.97
C PHE A 89 5.62 0.78 -10.64
N TRP A 90 5.85 2.07 -10.90
CA TRP A 90 7.06 2.50 -11.61
C TRP A 90 8.30 2.48 -10.73
N SER A 91 8.15 2.56 -9.41
CA SER A 91 9.28 2.55 -8.47
C SER A 91 9.70 1.14 -8.04
N MET A 92 9.20 0.10 -8.70
CA MET A 92 9.61 -1.27 -8.40
C MET A 92 11.09 -1.45 -8.74
N TYR A 93 11.79 -2.20 -7.89
CA TYR A 93 13.17 -2.61 -8.12
C TYR A 93 13.29 -4.13 -8.01
N PRO A 94 14.23 -4.76 -8.74
CA PRO A 94 14.46 -6.19 -8.63
C PRO A 94 14.96 -6.52 -7.22
N THR A 95 14.33 -7.48 -6.57
CA THR A 95 14.70 -7.94 -5.24
C THR A 95 14.98 -9.43 -5.24
N ILE A 96 15.82 -9.88 -4.32
CA ILE A 96 15.97 -11.31 -4.04
C ILE A 96 14.90 -11.63 -3.00
N GLU A 97 14.08 -12.66 -3.22
CA GLU A 97 13.08 -13.08 -2.23
C GLU A 97 13.79 -13.45 -0.92
N ARG A 98 13.67 -12.60 0.10
CA ARG A 98 13.95 -13.01 1.48
C ARG A 98 12.60 -13.42 2.06
N GLN A 99 12.40 -14.73 2.17
CA GLN A 99 11.36 -15.26 3.04
C GLN A 99 11.76 -14.89 4.47
N GLU A 100 11.11 -13.88 5.03
CA GLU A 100 11.12 -13.68 6.48
C GLU A 100 10.29 -14.83 7.08
N VAL A 101 11.00 -15.73 7.77
CA VAL A 101 10.46 -16.86 8.55
C VAL A 101 9.80 -16.34 9.83
#